data_AF-C7MVX3-F1
#
_entry.id   AF-C7MVX3-F1
#
_cell.length_a   1.000
_cell.length_b   1.000
_cell.length_c   1.000
_cell.angle_alpha   90.00
_cell.angle_beta   90.00
_cell.angle_gamma   90.00
#
_symmetry.space_group_name_H-M   'P 1'
#
loop_
_entity.id
_entity.type
_entity.pdbx_description
1 polymer ?
#
loop_
_entity_poly.entity_id
_entity_poly.type
_entity_poly.pdbx_seq_one_letter_code
_entity_poly.pdbx_strand_id
1 'polypeptide(L)'
;MQRYLWQQADGKRHVYDTARHRVQAGRPFTALCGETVTPQTERGDLTAGLWFDGECPVCTIALAKALGWPVREISDLAHRFDWSPALITRLAEVLHCSFGEVVELTGARMVDA
;
A
#
# COMPACT_ATOMS: atom_id res chain seq x y z
N MET A 1 -14.55 14.72 5.35
CA MET A 1 -13.69 14.00 4.40
C MET A 1 -12.89 12.97 5.18
N GLN A 2 -12.80 11.72 4.72
CA GLN A 2 -12.00 10.69 5.40
C GLN A 2 -10.51 11.00 5.27
N ARG A 3 -9.71 10.71 6.31
CA ARG A 3 -8.27 11.04 6.32
C ARG A 3 -7.49 10.30 5.23
N TYR A 4 -7.81 9.02 5.03
CA TYR A 4 -7.17 8.16 4.03
C TYR A 4 -8.19 7.69 3.01
N LEU A 5 -7.82 7.71 1.73
CA LEU A 5 -8.64 7.23 0.63
C LEU A 5 -7.81 6.35 -0.31
N TRP A 6 -8.50 5.47 -1.02
CA TRP A 6 -7.91 4.63 -2.07
C TRP A 6 -7.81 5.38 -3.39
N GLN A 7 -6.81 5.05 -4.19
CA GLN A 7 -6.62 5.51 -5.55
C GLN A 7 -5.83 4.48 -6.35
N GLN A 8 -6.35 4.05 -7.51
CA GLN A 8 -5.57 3.23 -8.44
C GLN A 8 -4.53 4.07 -9.19
N ALA A 9 -3.30 3.59 -9.28
CA ALA A 9 -2.26 4.14 -10.14
C ALA A 9 -1.12 3.13 -10.23
N ASP A 10 -0.43 3.12 -11.37
CA ASP A 10 0.75 2.29 -11.60
C ASP A 10 0.57 0.79 -11.29
N GLY A 11 -0.58 0.24 -11.70
CA GLY A 11 -0.86 -1.19 -11.62
C GLY A 11 -1.27 -1.68 -10.23
N LYS A 12 -1.58 -0.78 -9.29
CA LYS A 12 -2.07 -1.12 -7.94
C LYS A 12 -3.09 -0.12 -7.43
N ARG A 13 -3.97 -0.57 -6.54
CA ARG A 13 -4.77 0.32 -5.68
C ARG A 13 -3.96 0.76 -4.47
N HIS A 14 -3.51 2.01 -4.48
CA HIS A 14 -2.76 2.65 -3.40
C HIS A 14 -3.69 3.37 -2.41
N VAL A 15 -3.16 3.68 -1.23
CA VAL A 15 -3.81 4.57 -0.25
C VAL A 15 -3.03 5.86 -0.17
N TYR A 16 -3.71 7.00 -0.07
CA TYR A 16 -3.09 8.32 0.12
C TYR A 16 -3.71 9.08 1.29
N ASP A 17 -2.94 10.00 1.86
CA ASP A 17 -3.39 10.94 2.90
C ASP A 17 -4.03 12.17 2.24
N THR A 18 -5.32 12.35 2.44
CA THR A 18 -6.11 13.46 1.88
C THR A 18 -5.75 14.83 2.48
N ALA A 19 -5.10 14.85 3.65
CA ALA A 19 -4.58 16.08 4.23
C ALA A 19 -3.32 16.58 3.50
N ARG A 20 -2.67 15.71 2.71
CA ARG A 20 -1.42 16.01 1.97
C ARG A 20 -1.63 16.12 0.47
N HIS A 21 -2.56 15.34 -0.08
CA HIS A 21 -2.72 15.21 -1.53
C HIS A 21 -4.18 15.36 -1.96
N ARG A 22 -4.34 15.95 -3.14
CA ARG A 22 -5.58 15.92 -3.92
C ARG A 22 -5.29 15.22 -5.24
N VAL A 23 -5.93 14.08 -5.45
CA VAL A 23 -5.77 13.26 -6.66
C VAL A 23 -6.42 13.96 -7.85
N GLN A 24 -5.71 13.94 -8.99
CA GLN A 24 -6.18 14.46 -10.28
C GLN A 24 -5.51 13.68 -11.42
N ALA A 25 -6.15 13.62 -12.59
CA ALA A 25 -5.58 13.04 -13.82
C ALA A 25 -4.20 13.63 -14.12
N GLY A 26 -3.22 12.76 -14.40
CA GLY A 26 -1.88 13.19 -14.81
C GLY A 26 -1.08 13.94 -13.74
N ARG A 27 -1.59 14.08 -12.51
CA ARG A 27 -0.89 14.72 -11.40
C ARG A 27 -0.35 13.65 -10.44
N PRO A 28 0.96 13.66 -10.13
CA PRO A 28 1.52 12.72 -9.18
C PRO A 28 1.02 12.96 -7.76
N PHE A 29 0.90 11.88 -6.99
CA PHE A 29 0.75 11.92 -5.53
C PHE A 29 1.64 10.85 -4.89
N THR A 30 2.02 11.06 -3.62
CA THR A 30 2.79 10.08 -2.85
C THR A 30 1.83 9.24 -2.02
N ALA A 31 1.85 7.92 -2.24
CA ALA A 31 1.05 6.97 -1.50
C ALA A 31 1.65 6.68 -0.10
N LEU A 32 0.89 6.02 0.78
CA LEU A 32 1.37 5.61 2.10
C LEU A 32 2.58 4.66 2.03
N CYS A 33 2.75 3.94 0.92
CA CYS A 33 3.92 3.10 0.69
C CYS A 33 5.17 3.88 0.26
N GLY A 34 5.14 5.22 0.21
CA GLY A 34 6.26 6.06 -0.19
C GLY A 34 6.40 6.25 -1.71
N GLU A 35 5.75 5.42 -2.52
CA GLU A 35 5.80 5.54 -3.98
C GLU A 35 5.08 6.81 -4.45
N THR A 36 5.70 7.54 -5.37
CA THR A 36 5.05 8.64 -6.08
C THR A 36 4.49 8.14 -7.39
N VAL A 37 3.16 8.12 -7.50
CA VAL A 37 2.43 7.51 -8.62
C VAL A 37 1.51 8.54 -9.27
N THR A 38 1.23 8.35 -10.56
CA THR A 38 0.39 9.26 -11.35
C THR A 38 -0.78 8.50 -11.95
N PRO A 39 -2.03 8.79 -11.53
CA PRO A 39 -3.23 8.20 -12.14
C PRO A 39 -3.35 8.56 -13.62
N GLN A 40 -3.66 7.56 -14.45
CA GLN A 40 -3.86 7.70 -15.90
C GLN A 40 -5.29 7.29 -16.29
N THR A 41 -5.96 8.12 -17.08
CA THR A 41 -7.33 7.83 -17.56
C THR A 41 -7.35 6.56 -18.41
N GLU A 42 -6.31 6.35 -19.22
CA GLU A 42 -6.13 5.22 -20.13
C GLU A 42 -6.01 3.88 -19.39
N ARG A 43 -5.60 3.90 -18.12
CA ARG A 43 -5.52 2.73 -17.24
C ARG A 43 -6.79 2.50 -16.41
N GLY A 44 -7.82 3.34 -16.59
CA GLY A 44 -9.06 3.28 -15.80
C GLY A 44 -8.93 3.90 -14.40
N ASP A 45 -7.79 4.50 -14.07
CA ASP A 45 -7.46 4.95 -12.72
C ASP A 45 -8.40 6.04 -12.17
N LEU A 46 -9.08 6.78 -13.03
CA LEU A 46 -10.00 7.84 -12.60
C LEU A 46 -11.46 7.43 -12.50
N THR A 47 -11.80 6.21 -12.89
CA THR A 47 -13.15 5.68 -12.76
C THR A 47 -13.13 4.54 -11.76
N ALA A 48 -13.53 4.80 -10.51
CA ALA A 48 -13.42 3.81 -9.44
C ALA A 48 -14.16 2.47 -9.73
N GLY A 49 -15.22 2.51 -10.53
CA GLY A 49 -15.91 1.30 -11.00
C GLY A 49 -15.10 0.43 -11.98
N LEU A 50 -13.95 0.92 -12.45
CA LEU A 50 -13.01 0.24 -13.34
C LEU A 50 -11.67 -0.07 -12.66
N TRP A 51 -11.58 0.07 -11.33
CA TRP A 51 -10.37 -0.27 -10.61
C TRP A 51 -10.24 -1.78 -10.43
N PHE A 52 -9.54 -2.42 -11.37
CA PHE A 52 -9.35 -3.88 -11.37
C PHE A 52 -7.96 -4.31 -10.89
N ASP A 53 -7.04 -3.37 -10.65
CA ASP A 53 -5.73 -3.71 -10.11
C ASP A 53 -5.85 -4.19 -8.65
N GLY A 54 -4.94 -5.09 -8.27
CA GLY A 54 -4.81 -5.56 -6.90
C GLY A 54 -4.43 -4.42 -5.94
N GLU A 55 -4.81 -4.54 -4.67
CA GLU A 55 -4.39 -3.60 -3.64
C GLU A 55 -2.86 -3.62 -3.47
N CYS A 56 -2.28 -2.44 -3.22
CA CYS A 56 -0.89 -2.34 -2.80
C CYS A 56 -0.76 -2.94 -1.38
N PRO A 57 0.05 -4.02 -1.19
CA PRO A 57 0.17 -4.66 0.12
C PRO A 57 0.70 -3.70 1.19
N VAL A 58 1.74 -2.94 0.86
CA VAL A 58 2.35 -1.96 1.77
C VAL A 58 1.35 -0.88 2.20
N CYS A 59 0.59 -0.30 1.27
CA CYS A 59 -0.43 0.70 1.61
C CYS A 59 -1.53 0.13 2.50
N THR A 60 -1.94 -1.11 2.25
CA THR A 60 -2.96 -1.80 3.05
C THR A 60 -2.51 -1.94 4.50
N ILE A 61 -1.28 -2.43 4.72
CA ILE A 61 -0.71 -2.63 6.05
C ILE A 61 -0.44 -1.29 6.75
N ALA A 62 0.09 -0.30 6.03
CA ALA A 62 0.31 1.04 6.56
C ALA A 62 -1.01 1.70 7.00
N LEU A 63 -2.09 1.51 6.24
CA LEU A 63 -3.42 2.00 6.60
C LEU A 63 -3.94 1.31 7.88
N ALA A 64 -3.87 -0.02 7.96
CA ALA A 64 -4.31 -0.75 9.15
C ALA A 64 -3.54 -0.30 10.41
N LYS A 65 -2.22 -0.10 10.28
CA LYS A 65 -1.38 0.46 11.35
C LYS A 65 -1.81 1.87 11.73
N ALA A 66 -2.06 2.76 10.76
CA ALA A 66 -2.49 4.14 11.00
C ALA A 66 -3.89 4.22 11.65
N LEU A 67 -4.75 3.23 11.39
CA LEU A 67 -6.05 3.09 12.03
C LEU A 67 -5.98 2.43 13.43
N GLY A 68 -4.78 2.09 13.91
CA GLY A 68 -4.57 1.56 15.26
C GLY A 68 -4.92 0.09 15.43
N TRP A 69 -4.91 -0.70 14.34
CA TRP A 69 -5.20 -2.13 14.44
C TRP A 69 -4.14 -2.86 15.28
N PRO A 70 -4.54 -3.90 16.04
CA PRO A 70 -3.59 -4.71 16.78
C PRO A 70 -2.72 -5.55 15.82
N VAL A 71 -1.47 -5.80 16.21
CA VAL A 71 -0.46 -6.47 15.35
C VAL A 71 -0.94 -7.80 14.78
N ARG A 72 -1.67 -8.60 15.57
CA ARG A 72 -2.23 -9.89 15.11
C ARG A 72 -3.18 -9.73 13.91
N GLU A 73 -4.06 -8.73 13.93
CA GLU A 73 -5.04 -8.48 12.87
C GLU A 73 -4.36 -7.90 11.63
N ILE A 74 -3.30 -7.10 11.84
CA ILE A 74 -2.43 -6.65 10.74
C ILE A 74 -1.70 -7.83 10.11
N SER A 75 -1.23 -8.79 10.91
CA SER A 75 -0.57 -10.00 10.41
C SER A 75 -1.54 -10.86 9.60
N ASP A 76 -2.74 -11.14 10.12
CA ASP A 76 -3.79 -11.87 9.40
C ASP A 76 -4.10 -11.20 8.04
N LEU A 77 -4.16 -9.88 8.02
CA LEU A 77 -4.36 -9.10 6.80
C LEU A 77 -3.18 -9.20 5.83
N ALA A 78 -1.94 -9.28 6.32
CA ALA A 78 -0.74 -9.35 5.49
C ALA A 78 -0.59 -10.68 4.76
N HIS A 79 -1.07 -11.78 5.35
CA HIS A 79 -0.97 -13.14 4.78
C HIS A 79 -1.79 -13.35 3.49
N ARG A 80 -2.67 -12.41 3.11
CA ARG A 80 -3.44 -12.48 1.86
C ARG A 80 -2.66 -12.02 0.63
N PHE A 81 -1.45 -11.49 0.81
CA PHE A 81 -0.67 -10.87 -0.25
C PHE A 81 0.62 -11.64 -0.52
N ASP A 82 1.05 -11.59 -1.77
CA ASP A 82 2.39 -12.02 -2.15
C ASP A 82 3.40 -10.92 -1.84
N TRP A 83 4.41 -11.26 -1.03
CA TRP A 83 5.45 -10.33 -0.58
C TRP A 83 6.76 -10.61 -1.29
N SER A 84 7.11 -9.74 -2.24
CA SER A 84 8.47 -9.73 -2.79
C SER A 84 9.45 -9.04 -1.83
N PRO A 85 10.77 -9.30 -1.94
CA PRO A 85 11.77 -8.62 -1.12
C PRO A 85 11.66 -7.09 -1.18
N ALA A 86 11.33 -6.53 -2.35
CA ALA A 86 11.13 -5.09 -2.51
C ALA A 86 9.95 -4.55 -1.69
N LEU A 87 8.86 -5.31 -1.57
CA LEU A 87 7.70 -4.91 -0.77
C LEU A 87 7.98 -5.01 0.73
N ILE A 88 8.74 -6.03 1.16
CA ILE A 88 9.14 -6.21 2.56
C ILE A 88 10.05 -5.07 3.01
N THR A 89 11.10 -4.75 2.25
CA THR A 89 12.00 -3.63 2.55
C THR A 89 11.23 -2.32 2.64
N ARG A 90 10.34 -2.07 1.67
CA ARG A 90 9.51 -0.86 1.67
C ARG A 90 8.57 -0.78 2.87
N LEU A 91 7.99 -1.91 3.29
CA LEU A 91 7.15 -1.94 4.48
C LEU A 91 7.95 -1.67 5.76
N ALA A 92 9.18 -2.18 5.87
CA ALA A 92 10.07 -1.89 6.99
C ALA A 92 10.38 -0.40 7.11
N GLU A 93 10.64 0.27 5.99
CA GLU A 93 10.85 1.72 5.96
C GLU A 93 9.62 2.49 6.44
N VAL A 94 8.42 2.09 6.00
CA VAL A 94 7.15 2.75 6.36
C VAL A 94 6.76 2.52 7.82
N LEU A 95 6.99 1.31 8.34
CA LEU A 95 6.64 0.96 9.72
C LEU A 95 7.72 1.36 10.73
N HIS A 96 8.90 1.76 10.28
CA HIS A 96 10.07 2.06 11.11
C HIS A 96 10.43 0.90 12.05
N CYS A 97 10.36 -0.33 11.56
CA CYS A 97 10.74 -1.55 12.28
C CYS A 97 11.84 -2.31 11.53
N SER A 98 12.40 -3.32 12.19
CA SER A 98 13.43 -4.15 11.59
C SER A 98 12.87 -5.04 10.48
N PHE A 99 13.74 -5.43 9.55
CA PHE A 99 13.35 -6.35 8.47
C PHE A 99 12.80 -7.68 9.01
N GLY A 100 13.38 -8.23 10.09
CA GLY A 100 12.91 -9.46 10.73
C GLY A 100 11.47 -9.36 11.26
N GLU A 101 11.15 -8.25 11.94
CA GLU A 101 9.78 -8.01 12.44
C GLU A 101 8.76 -7.91 11.31
N VAL A 102 9.14 -7.37 10.14
CA VAL A 102 8.25 -7.33 8.97
C VAL A 102 8.07 -8.70 8.34
N VAL A 103 9.12 -9.50 8.24
CA VAL A 103 9.02 -10.87 7.72
C VAL A 103 8.08 -11.70 8.60
N GLU A 104 8.20 -11.59 9.93
CA GLU A 104 7.27 -12.23 10.87
C GLU A 104 5.83 -11.72 10.70
N LEU A 105 5.65 -10.41 10.58
CA LEU A 105 4.33 -9.81 10.38
C LEU A 105 3.65 -10.31 9.10
N THR A 106 4.41 -10.40 8.02
CA THR A 106 3.90 -10.72 6.68
C THR A 106 3.72 -12.21 6.43
N GLY A 107 4.37 -13.07 7.22
CA GLY A 107 4.42 -14.51 6.97
C GLY A 107 5.16 -14.88 5.68
N ALA A 108 5.88 -13.92 5.08
CA ALA A 108 6.58 -14.12 3.83
C ALA A 108 7.75 -15.09 4.04
N ARG A 109 7.75 -16.22 3.33
CA ARG A 109 8.92 -17.10 3.31
C ARG A 109 9.91 -16.55 2.31
N MET A 110 11.08 -16.11 2.80
CA MET A 110 12.21 -15.88 1.91
C MET A 110 12.65 -17.24 1.38
N VAL A 111 12.44 -17.47 0.08
CA VAL A 111 13.16 -18.54 -0.61
C VAL A 111 14.47 -17.91 -1.04
N ASP A 112 15.58 -18.38 -0.46
CA ASP A 112 16.92 -17.98 -0.92
C ASP A 112 17.02 -18.28 -2.42
N ALA A 113 17.31 -17.23 -3.20
CA ALA A 113 17.45 -17.30 -4.66
C ALA A 113 18.82 -17.85 -5.07
#